data_AF-A0A839S2B7-F1
#
_entry.id   AF-A0A839S2B7-F1
#
_cell.length_a   1.000
_cell.length_b   1.000
_cell.length_c   1.000
_cell.angle_alpha   90.00
_cell.angle_beta   90.00
_cell.angle_gamma   90.00
#
_symmetry.space_group_name_H-M   'P 1'
#
loop_
_entity.id
_entity.type
_entity.pdbx_description
1 polymer ?
#
loop_
_entity_poly.entity_id
_entity_poly.type
_entity_poly.pdbx_seq_one_letter_code
_entity_poly.pdbx_strand_id
1 'polypeptide(L)' 'MDRLRFGTFLAPFHPAGENPTLALQRDLELVEHLDACGYDEAWIGVSTTRRAPS' A
#
# COMPACT_ATOMS: atom_id res chain seq x y z
N MET A 1 -22.91 -12.94 17.37
CA MET A 1 -21.74 -13.55 16.72
C MET A 1 -20.89 -12.41 16.21
N ASP A 2 -19.67 -12.23 16.70
CA ASP A 2 -18.76 -11.23 16.15
C ASP A 2 -18.30 -11.68 14.74
N ARG A 3 -18.30 -10.74 13.79
CA ARG A 3 -17.85 -10.97 12.41
C ARG A 3 -16.32 -11.04 12.39
N LEU A 4 -15.76 -12.05 11.72
CA LEU A 4 -14.32 -12.13 11.44
C LEU A 4 -13.89 -10.93 10.58
N ARG A 5 -12.83 -10.24 11.00
CA ARG A 5 -12.27 -9.08 10.31
C ARG A 5 -11.03 -9.50 9.52
N PHE A 6 -10.95 -9.10 8.26
CA PHE A 6 -9.83 -9.43 7.37
C PHE A 6 -9.02 -8.18 7.06
N GLY A 7 -7.70 -8.26 7.22
CA GLY A 7 -6.80 -7.14 6.93
C GLY A 7 -5.59 -7.57 6.09
N THR A 8 -4.99 -6.61 5.38
CA THR A 8 -3.82 -6.86 4.52
C THR A 8 -2.73 -5.79 4.64
N PHE A 9 -1.48 -6.20 4.51
CA PHE A 9 -0.32 -5.31 4.47
C PHE A 9 0.19 -5.15 3.04
N LEU A 10 0.17 -3.90 2.57
CA LEU A 10 0.67 -3.47 1.27
C LEU A 10 2.14 -3.04 1.42
N ALA A 11 3.03 -3.92 0.99
CA ALA A 11 4.45 -3.64 0.98
C ALA A 11 4.78 -2.60 -0.12
N PRO A 12 5.54 -1.54 0.19
CA PRO A 12 5.74 -0.38 -0.69
C PRO A 12 6.86 -0.61 -1.71
N PHE A 13 6.68 -1.61 -2.57
CA PHE A 13 7.62 -1.93 -3.63
C PHE A 13 7.48 -0.96 -4.81
N HIS A 14 7.99 0.26 -4.62
CA HIS A 14 8.06 1.28 -5.65
C HIS A 14 9.51 1.40 -6.15
N PRO A 15 9.79 1.26 -7.46
CA PRO A 15 11.12 1.46 -8.01
C PRO A 15 11.71 2.82 -7.64
N ALA A 16 13.01 2.86 -7.37
CA ALA A 16 13.71 4.11 -7.12
C ALA A 16 13.58 5.06 -8.32
N GLY A 17 13.13 6.29 -8.08
CA GLY A 17 12.91 7.29 -9.13
C GLY A 17 11.50 7.29 -9.74
N GLU A 18 10.58 6.42 -9.29
CA GLU A 18 9.16 6.53 -9.64
C GLU A 18 8.55 7.84 -9.11
N ASN A 19 7.56 8.38 -9.82
CA ASN A 19 6.83 9.55 -9.36
C ASN A 19 6.00 9.19 -8.12
N PRO A 20 6.23 9.85 -6.96
CA PRO A 20 5.57 9.49 -5.70
C PRO A 20 4.05 9.68 -5.75
N THR A 21 3.56 10.64 -6.53
CA THR A 21 2.11 10.85 -6.72
C THR A 21 1.48 9.67 -7.45
N LEU A 22 2.16 9.13 -8.46
CA LEU A 22 1.66 7.98 -9.22
C LEU A 22 1.70 6.70 -8.38
N ALA A 23 2.76 6.51 -7.60
CA ALA A 23 2.88 5.38 -6.67
C ALA A 23 1.73 5.39 -5.66
N LEU A 24 1.45 6.56 -5.06
CA LEU A 24 0.33 6.73 -4.13
C LEU A 24 -1.03 6.50 -4.81
N GLN A 25 -1.21 6.97 -6.05
CA GLN A 25 -2.47 6.74 -6.78
C GLN A 25 -2.74 5.25 -6.97
N ARG A 26 -1.72 4.48 -7.35
CA ARG A 26 -1.83 3.01 -7.49
C ARG A 26 -2.15 2.33 -6.16
N ASP A 27 -1.55 2.79 -5.06
CA ASP A 27 -1.84 2.28 -3.72
C ASP A 27 -3.30 2.56 -3.33
N LEU A 28 -3.83 3.73 -3.66
CA LEU A 28 -5.24 4.08 -3.44
C LEU A 28 -6.20 3.23 -4.27
N GLU A 29 -5.93 3.08 -5.58
CA GLU A 29 -6.71 2.22 -6.47
C GLU A 29 -6.77 0.78 -5.91
N LEU A 30 -5.67 0.25 -5.39
CA LEU A 30 -5.65 -1.08 -4.77
C LEU A 30 -6.49 -1.14 -3.49
N VAL A 31 -6.48 -0.10 -2.66
CA VAL A 31 -7.33 -0.02 -1.46
C VAL A 31 -8.82 -0.03 -1.84
N GLU A 32 -9.22 0.67 -2.90
CA GLU A 32 -10.60 0.64 -3.40
C GLU A 32 -11.03 -0.79 -3.82
N HIS A 33 -10.14 -1.54 -4.45
CA HIS A 33 -10.41 -2.94 -4.80
C HIS A 33 -10.51 -3.82 -3.56
N LEU A 34 -9.69 -3.59 -2.54
CA LEU A 34 -9.74 -4.33 -1.28
C LEU A 34 -11.04 -4.07 -0.51
N ASP A 35 -11.52 -2.84 -0.50
CA ASP A 35 -12.83 -2.47 0.05
C ASP A 35 -13.96 -3.21 -0.68
N ALA A 36 -13.93 -3.21 -2.02
CA ALA A 36 -14.89 -3.98 -2.83
C ALA A 36 -14.81 -5.50 -2.58
N CYS A 37 -13.64 -6.03 -2.21
CA CYS A 37 -13.45 -7.42 -1.80
C CYS A 37 -13.86 -7.72 -0.35
N GLY A 38 -14.25 -6.71 0.44
CA GLY A 38 -14.71 -6.87 1.82
C GLY A 38 -13.59 -6.96 2.85
N TYR A 39 -12.39 -6.45 2.55
CA TYR A 39 -11.35 -6.27 3.56
C TYR A 39 -11.73 -5.12 4.50
N ASP A 40 -11.46 -5.31 5.79
CA ASP A 40 -11.78 -4.34 6.84
C ASP A 40 -10.64 -3.34 7.09
N GLU A 41 -9.40 -3.76 6.82
CA GLU A 41 -8.21 -2.99 7.16
C GLU A 41 -7.12 -3.16 6.08
N ALA A 42 -6.49 -2.06 5.69
CA ALA A 42 -5.32 -2.06 4.83
C ALA A 42 -4.22 -1.19 5.45
N TRP A 43 -3.00 -1.74 5.56
CA TRP A 43 -1.82 -1.01 6.03
C TRP A 43 -0.84 -0.83 4.89
N ILE A 44 -0.43 0.41 4.64
CA ILE A 44 0.55 0.74 3.60
C ILE A 44 1.88 1.03 4.27
N GLY A 45 2.93 0.31 3.86
CA GLY A 45 4.29 0.65 4.29
C GLY A 45 4.81 1.91 3.57
N VAL A 46 5.81 2.58 4.12
CA VAL A 46 6.53 3.64 3.42
C VAL A 46 7.89 3.10 2.95
N SER A 47 8.22 3.26 1.67
CA SER A 47 9.58 3.02 1.17
C SER A 47 10.32 4.35 1.02
N THR A 48 11.52 4.42 1.61
CA THR A 48 12.46 5.50 1.36
C THR A 48 13.70 4.90 0.74
N THR A 49 13.98 5.25 -0.51
CA THR A 49 15.26 4.89 -1.12
C THR A 49 16.33 5.83 -0.54
N ARG A 50 17.07 5.35 0.47
CA ARG A 50 18.27 6.05 0.94
C ARG A 50 19.43 5.68 0.02
N ARG A 51 19.93 6.66 -0.75
CA ARG A 51 21.18 6.49 -1.49
C ARG A 51 22.32 6.33 -0.47
N ALA A 52 23.08 5.23 -0.55
CA ALA A 52 24.28 5.08 0.27
C ALA A 52 25.25 6.23 -0.06
N PRO A 53 25.91 6.84 0.95
CA PRO A 53 26.96 7.81 0.67
C PRO A 53 28.06 7.13 -0.14
N SER A 54 28.54 7.84 -1.17
CA SER A 54 29.68 7.45 -2.02
C SER A 54 30.96 7.31 -1.23
#